data_AF-A0A5B0PYX2-F1
#
_entry.id   AF-A0A5B0PYX2-F1
#
_cell.length_a   1.000
_cell.length_b   1.000
_cell.length_c   1.000
_cell.angle_alpha   90.00
_cell.angle_beta   90.00
_cell.angle_gamma   90.00
#
_symmetry.space_group_name_H-M   'P 1'
#
loop_
_entity.id
_entity.type
_entity.pdbx_description
1 polymer ?
#
loop_
_entity_poly.entity_id
_entity_poly.type
_entity_poly.pdbx_seq_one_letter_code
_entity_poly.pdbx_strand_id
1 'polypeptide(L)'
;MVGVGPNGSVSALARVSIVDFHGNVLLDQYVKPTQPVTQYRTWVSGIRAKHLRHASGFKAVTKHVSRLIDKKILVGHAIHHDLRALAIDHPPELIRDTSTYQPLWTLANTDRSPSLKNLAKLVLDLKIQKRSHCSVESQISKK
;
A
#
# COMPACT_ATOMS: atom_id res chain seq x y z
N MET A 1 6.27 0.26 0.81
CA MET A 1 7.45 -0.58 0.57
C MET A 1 8.66 0.27 0.20
N VAL A 2 9.87 -0.24 0.44
CA VAL A 2 11.17 0.30 -0.04
C VAL A 2 11.96 -0.82 -0.73
N GLY A 3 13.01 -0.49 -1.47
CA GLY A 3 13.95 -1.42 -2.08
C GLY A 3 15.15 -1.72 -1.18
N VAL A 4 15.50 -3.01 -1.05
CA VAL A 4 16.68 -3.55 -0.37
C VAL A 4 17.48 -4.44 -1.33
N GLY A 5 18.72 -4.78 -0.96
CA GLY A 5 19.62 -5.56 -1.80
C GLY A 5 20.25 -4.76 -2.96
N PRO A 6 21.06 -5.40 -3.82
CA PRO A 6 21.74 -4.73 -4.93
C PRO A 6 20.75 -3.96 -5.80
N ASN A 7 20.98 -2.66 -5.97
CA ASN A 7 20.13 -1.75 -6.74
C ASN A 7 18.64 -1.73 -6.34
N GLY A 8 18.30 -2.16 -5.12
CA GLY A 8 16.91 -2.18 -4.63
C GLY A 8 16.04 -3.23 -5.30
N SER A 9 16.64 -4.33 -5.75
CA SER A 9 15.98 -5.42 -6.47
C SER A 9 14.87 -6.11 -5.67
N VAL A 10 14.96 -6.11 -4.33
CA VAL A 10 13.99 -6.76 -3.45
C VAL A 10 13.12 -5.72 -2.75
N SER A 11 11.81 -5.93 -2.73
CA SER A 11 10.88 -5.04 -2.03
C SER A 11 10.75 -5.46 -0.56
N ALA A 12 10.92 -4.51 0.36
CA ALA A 12 10.77 -4.70 1.80
C ALA A 12 9.69 -3.77 2.41
N LEU A 13 9.02 -4.26 3.45
CA LEU A 13 8.04 -3.50 4.22
C LEU A 13 8.71 -2.35 4.95
N ALA A 14 8.08 -1.18 4.87
CA ALA A 14 8.61 0.05 5.48
C ALA A 14 7.53 0.96 6.08
N ARG A 15 6.26 0.70 5.77
CA ARG A 15 5.09 1.33 6.38
C ARG A 15 3.93 0.37 6.26
N VAL A 16 3.09 0.28 7.28
CA VAL A 16 1.82 -0.43 7.26
C VAL A 16 0.73 0.53 7.73
N SER A 17 -0.41 0.51 7.06
CA SER A 17 -1.57 1.30 7.42
C SER A 17 -2.81 0.41 7.34
N ILE A 18 -3.62 0.40 8.41
CA ILE A 18 -4.85 -0.38 8.53
C ILE A 18 -5.95 0.57 8.98
N VAL A 19 -7.07 0.51 8.28
CA VAL A 19 -8.26 1.31 8.56
C VAL A 19 -9.45 0.40 8.83
N ASP A 20 -10.42 0.90 9.59
CA ASP A 20 -11.71 0.22 9.74
C ASP A 20 -12.64 0.54 8.55
N PHE A 21 -13.86 -0.02 8.59
CA PHE A 21 -14.89 0.20 7.58
C PHE A 21 -15.33 1.68 7.47
N HIS A 22 -15.25 2.44 8.55
CA HIS A 22 -15.61 3.86 8.57
C HIS A 22 -14.46 4.77 8.12
N GLY A 23 -13.28 4.19 7.81
CA GLY A 23 -12.09 4.93 7.43
C GLY A 23 -11.26 5.45 8.61
N ASN A 24 -11.56 5.04 9.84
CA ASN A 24 -10.73 5.39 10.99
C ASN A 24 -9.41 4.62 10.94
N VAL A 25 -8.30 5.31 11.20
CA VAL A 25 -6.98 4.69 11.23
C VAL A 25 -6.82 3.85 12.50
N LEU A 26 -6.76 2.53 12.33
CA LEU A 26 -6.49 1.58 13.42
C LEU A 26 -4.98 1.42 13.67
N LEU A 27 -4.19 1.50 12.62
CA LEU A 27 -2.73 1.40 12.67
C LEU A 27 -2.14 2.22 11.52
N ASP A 28 -1.16 3.06 11.81
CA ASP A 28 -0.29 3.65 10.79
C ASP A 28 1.12 3.78 11.35
N GLN A 29 2.02 2.89 10.93
CA GLN A 29 3.36 2.80 11.52
C GLN A 29 4.43 2.56 10.45
N TYR A 30 5.58 3.22 10.63
CA TYR A 30 6.79 2.92 9.88
C TYR A 30 7.46 1.68 10.45
N VAL A 31 7.98 0.84 9.55
CA VAL A 31 8.61 -0.44 9.87
C VAL A 31 10.07 -0.38 9.49
N LYS A 32 10.96 -0.77 10.40
CA LYS A 32 12.38 -0.90 10.11
C LYS A 32 12.60 -2.15 9.26
N PRO A 33 13.05 -2.03 8.01
CA PRO A 33 13.34 -3.20 7.17
C PRO A 33 14.45 -4.04 7.78
N THR A 34 14.42 -5.36 7.53
CA THR A 34 15.43 -6.30 8.03
C THR A 34 16.79 -6.16 7.33
N GLN A 35 16.82 -5.58 6.14
CA GLN A 35 18.02 -5.32 5.35
C GLN A 35 18.21 -3.80 5.14
N PRO A 36 19.44 -3.34 4.89
CA PRO A 36 19.70 -1.94 4.54
C PRO A 36 18.92 -1.50 3.31
N VAL A 37 18.30 -0.32 3.40
CA VAL A 37 17.55 0.28 2.30
C VAL A 37 18.52 0.86 1.28
N THR A 38 18.48 0.34 0.05
CA THR A 38 19.25 0.84 -1.09
C THR A 38 18.43 1.79 -1.96
N GLN A 39 17.11 1.66 -1.96
CA GLN A 39 16.24 2.55 -2.72
C GLN A 39 14.91 2.84 -1.99
N TYR A 40 14.66 4.09 -1.60
CA TYR A 40 13.45 4.45 -0.85
C TYR A 40 12.15 4.43 -1.66
N ARG A 41 12.26 4.54 -3.00
CA ARG A 41 11.11 4.61 -3.91
C ARG A 41 10.12 5.72 -3.53
N THR A 42 10.64 6.86 -3.06
CA THR A 42 9.88 7.96 -2.43
C THR A 42 8.76 8.49 -3.34
N TRP A 43 8.96 8.48 -4.66
CA TRP A 43 7.96 8.95 -5.64
C TRP A 43 6.67 8.09 -5.66
N VAL A 44 6.73 6.86 -5.15
CA VAL A 44 5.57 5.95 -5.00
C VAL A 44 5.21 5.77 -3.54
N SER A 45 6.20 5.54 -2.66
CA SER A 45 5.98 5.16 -1.27
C SER A 45 5.80 6.35 -0.32
N GLY A 46 6.30 7.54 -0.69
CA GLY A 46 6.42 8.69 0.20
C GLY A 46 7.43 8.49 1.35
N ILE A 47 8.14 7.36 1.40
CA ILE A 47 9.04 7.02 2.52
C ILE A 47 10.39 7.70 2.32
N ARG A 48 10.89 8.34 3.37
CA ARG A 48 12.21 8.99 3.43
C ARG A 48 13.05 8.36 4.54
N ALA A 49 14.37 8.52 4.48
CA ALA A 49 15.30 8.04 5.52
C ALA A 49 14.88 8.49 6.93
N LYS A 50 14.41 9.74 7.07
CA LYS A 50 13.93 10.29 8.36
C LYS A 50 12.78 9.48 8.98
N HIS A 51 11.92 8.86 8.17
CA HIS A 51 10.80 8.05 8.68
C HIS A 51 11.28 6.73 9.28
N LEU A 52 12.41 6.19 8.80
CA LEU A 52 12.93 4.91 9.25
C LEU A 52 13.86 5.02 10.47
N ARG A 53 14.31 6.23 10.84
CA ARG A 53 15.20 6.46 12.00
C ARG A 53 14.62 5.95 13.32
N HIS A 54 13.31 6.12 13.51
CA HIS A 54 12.59 5.72 14.73
C HIS A 54 11.50 4.68 14.43
N ALA A 55 11.62 3.97 13.31
CA ALA A 55 10.64 2.98 12.92
C ALA A 55 10.68 1.76 13.83
N SER A 56 9.51 1.18 14.08
CA SER A 56 9.36 -0.01 14.91
C SER A 56 9.97 -1.24 14.22
N GLY A 57 10.50 -2.17 15.01
CA GLY A 57 11.10 -3.40 14.48
C GLY A 57 10.05 -4.28 13.78
N PHE A 58 10.45 -4.91 12.67
CA PHE A 58 9.59 -5.75 11.84
C PHE A 58 8.75 -6.75 12.65
N LYS A 59 9.38 -7.54 13.52
CA LYS A 59 8.68 -8.55 14.35
C LYS A 59 7.60 -7.95 15.25
N ALA A 60 7.86 -6.79 15.86
CA ALA A 60 6.91 -6.13 16.75
C ALA A 60 5.68 -5.65 15.98
N VAL A 61 5.90 -5.06 14.80
CA VAL A 61 4.81 -4.59 13.93
C VAL A 61 4.02 -5.77 13.39
N THR A 62 4.67 -6.81 12.86
CA THR A 62 4.00 -8.02 12.37
C THR A 62 3.14 -8.67 13.45
N LYS A 63 3.65 -8.79 14.69
CA LYS A 63 2.87 -9.31 15.82
C LYS A 63 1.68 -8.42 16.16
N HIS A 64 1.82 -7.11 16.06
CA HIS A 64 0.72 -6.18 16.28
C HIS A 64 -0.35 -6.33 15.19
N VAL A 65 0.07 -6.33 13.92
CA VAL A 65 -0.81 -6.50 12.76
C VAL A 65 -1.56 -7.83 12.84
N SER A 66 -0.85 -8.94 13.07
CA SER A 66 -1.45 -10.28 13.16
C SER A 66 -2.55 -10.35 14.21
N ARG A 67 -2.35 -9.78 15.40
CA ARG A 67 -3.40 -9.68 16.42
C ARG A 67 -4.55 -8.76 16.00
N LEU A 68 -4.24 -7.67 15.31
CA LEU A 68 -5.26 -6.71 14.89
C LEU A 68 -6.21 -7.31 13.85
N ILE A 69 -5.71 -8.16 12.96
CA ILE A 69 -6.47 -8.74 11.84
C ILE A 69 -7.04 -10.13 12.15
N ASP A 70 -6.72 -10.71 13.32
CA ASP A 70 -7.18 -12.03 13.71
C ASP A 70 -8.72 -12.12 13.66
N LYS A 71 -9.23 -13.14 12.95
CA LYS A 71 -10.66 -13.41 12.72
C LYS A 71 -11.46 -12.25 12.11
N LYS A 72 -10.82 -11.29 11.44
CA LYS A 72 -11.47 -10.17 10.75
C LYS A 72 -11.45 -10.36 9.25
N ILE A 73 -12.43 -9.78 8.56
CA ILE A 73 -12.44 -9.72 7.10
C ILE A 73 -11.43 -8.67 6.64
N LEU A 74 -10.48 -9.08 5.79
CA LEU A 74 -9.51 -8.19 5.17
C LEU A 74 -9.97 -7.77 3.78
N VAL A 75 -10.11 -6.46 3.59
CA VAL A 75 -10.44 -5.85 2.28
C VAL A 75 -9.24 -5.07 1.79
N GLY A 76 -8.90 -5.22 0.51
CA GLY A 76 -7.74 -4.55 -0.06
C GLY A 76 -7.52 -4.85 -1.54
N HIS A 77 -6.35 -4.47 -2.06
CA HIS A 77 -6.04 -4.59 -3.48
C HIS A 77 -4.71 -5.34 -3.65
N ALA A 78 -4.77 -6.54 -4.21
CA ALA A 78 -3.64 -7.46 -4.32
C ALA A 78 -3.00 -7.79 -2.95
N ILE A 79 -3.86 -8.05 -1.95
CA ILE A 79 -3.49 -8.21 -0.52
C ILE A 79 -2.41 -9.26 -0.29
N HIS A 80 -2.36 -10.29 -1.15
CA HIS A 80 -1.36 -11.35 -1.06
C HIS A 80 0.09 -10.82 -1.09
N HIS A 81 0.35 -9.71 -1.78
CA HIS A 81 1.66 -9.05 -1.76
C HIS A 81 1.97 -8.44 -0.38
N ASP A 82 0.98 -7.80 0.25
CA ASP A 82 1.12 -7.19 1.56
C ASP A 82 1.27 -8.23 2.67
N LEU A 83 0.46 -9.29 2.65
CA LEU A 83 0.55 -10.41 3.60
C LEU A 83 1.91 -11.11 3.53
N ARG A 84 2.42 -11.34 2.31
CA ARG A 84 3.77 -11.88 2.10
C ARG A 84 4.85 -10.93 2.64
N ALA A 85 4.69 -9.62 2.43
CA ALA A 85 5.63 -8.63 2.95
C ALA A 85 5.61 -8.53 4.48
N LEU A 86 4.47 -8.80 5.11
CA LEU A 86 4.29 -8.87 6.56
C LEU A 86 4.71 -10.22 7.16
N ALA A 87 4.87 -11.26 6.32
CA ALA A 87 5.03 -12.65 6.74
C ALA A 87 3.88 -13.12 7.65
N ILE A 88 2.64 -12.86 7.22
CA ILE A 88 1.42 -13.27 7.93
C ILE A 88 0.55 -14.09 7.00
N ASP A 89 0.05 -15.22 7.50
CA ASP A 89 -1.00 -16.00 6.85
C ASP A 89 -2.38 -15.55 7.37
N HIS A 90 -3.35 -15.48 6.47
CA HIS A 90 -4.73 -15.13 6.81
C HIS A 90 -5.69 -16.04 6.03
N PRO A 91 -6.79 -16.52 6.65
CA PRO A 91 -7.70 -17.46 6.00
C PRO A 91 -8.30 -16.89 4.71
N PRO A 92 -8.24 -17.60 3.56
CA PRO A 92 -8.74 -17.11 2.28
C PRO A 92 -10.23 -16.71 2.31
N GLU A 93 -11.04 -17.40 3.10
CA GLU A 93 -12.47 -17.12 3.28
C GLU A 93 -12.76 -15.76 3.93
N LEU A 94 -11.79 -15.19 4.64
CA LEU A 94 -11.86 -13.87 5.25
C LEU A 94 -11.19 -12.77 4.39
N ILE A 95 -10.68 -13.10 3.20
CA ILE A 95 -10.06 -12.12 2.28
C ILE A 95 -11.08 -11.66 1.23
N ARG A 96 -11.16 -10.35 1.01
CA ARG A 96 -11.89 -9.71 -0.08
C ARG A 96 -10.94 -8.85 -0.89
N ASP A 97 -10.41 -9.42 -1.97
CA ASP A 97 -9.44 -8.77 -2.84
C ASP A 97 -10.13 -8.08 -4.03
N THR A 98 -10.05 -6.75 -4.06
CA THR A 98 -10.60 -5.93 -5.14
C THR A 98 -9.89 -6.13 -6.47
N SER A 99 -8.65 -6.62 -6.47
CA SER A 99 -7.86 -6.86 -7.69
C SER A 99 -8.34 -8.09 -8.47
N THR A 100 -9.00 -9.05 -7.81
CA THR A 100 -9.49 -10.31 -8.42
C THR A 100 -11.01 -10.39 -8.49
N TYR A 101 -11.72 -9.38 -7.96
CA TYR A 101 -13.17 -9.35 -7.93
C TYR A 101 -13.75 -9.00 -9.31
N GLN A 102 -14.29 -10.01 -10.02
CA GLN A 102 -14.77 -9.88 -11.40
C GLN A 102 -15.75 -8.73 -11.67
N PRO A 103 -16.72 -8.40 -10.79
CA PRO A 103 -17.61 -7.27 -11.05
C PRO A 103 -16.88 -5.93 -11.22
N LEU A 104 -15.72 -5.75 -10.56
CA LEU A 104 -14.89 -4.55 -10.75
C LEU A 104 -14.14 -4.56 -12.09
N TRP A 105 -13.87 -5.73 -12.65
CA TRP A 105 -13.24 -5.87 -13.97
C TRP A 105 -14.23 -5.50 -15.07
N THR A 106 -15.46 -5.99 -14.97
CA THR A 106 -16.57 -5.60 -15.86
C THR A 106 -16.84 -4.10 -15.78
N LEU A 107 -16.88 -3.53 -14.57
CA LEU A 107 -17.05 -2.08 -14.38
C LEU A 107 -15.91 -1.27 -15.01
N ALA A 108 -14.69 -1.78 -14.94
CA ALA A 108 -13.52 -1.18 -15.57
C ALA A 108 -13.36 -1.50 -17.06
N ASN A 109 -14.30 -2.26 -17.64
CA ASN A 109 -14.30 -2.71 -19.03
C ASN A 109 -12.95 -3.35 -19.44
N THR A 110 -12.47 -4.31 -18.64
CA THR A 110 -11.19 -4.98 -18.88
C THR A 110 -11.23 -6.46 -18.50
N ASP A 111 -10.45 -7.27 -19.22
CA ASP A 111 -10.27 -8.71 -18.93
C ASP A 111 -9.08 -8.98 -17.98
N ARG A 112 -8.46 -7.92 -17.45
CA ARG A 112 -7.30 -8.01 -16.55
C ARG A 112 -7.60 -7.29 -15.26
N SER A 113 -6.88 -7.66 -14.20
CA SER A 113 -6.93 -6.97 -12.92
C SER A 113 -6.72 -5.45 -13.10
N PRO A 114 -7.74 -4.62 -12.86
CA PRO A 114 -7.64 -3.17 -13.04
C PRO A 114 -6.80 -2.57 -11.92
N SER A 115 -6.00 -1.56 -12.22
CA SER A 115 -5.23 -0.87 -11.17
C SER A 115 -6.16 -0.20 -10.15
N LEU A 116 -5.75 -0.17 -8.88
CA LEU A 116 -6.44 0.58 -7.83
C LEU A 116 -6.71 2.04 -8.23
N LYS A 117 -5.79 2.66 -8.97
CA LYS A 117 -5.94 4.03 -9.49
C LYS A 117 -7.13 4.16 -10.44
N ASN A 118 -7.30 3.20 -11.34
CA ASN A 118 -8.43 3.21 -12.27
C ASN A 118 -9.73 2.95 -11.53
N LEU A 119 -9.76 2.00 -10.60
CA LEU A 119 -10.95 1.70 -9.79
C LEU A 119 -11.37 2.89 -8.92
N ALA A 120 -10.43 3.55 -8.25
CA ALA A 120 -10.73 4.73 -7.43
C ALA A 120 -11.32 5.87 -8.27
N LYS A 121 -10.84 6.07 -9.49
CA LYS A 121 -11.40 7.06 -10.41
C LYS A 121 -12.80 6.65 -10.91
N LEU A 122 -12.99 5.38 -11.27
CA LEU A 122 -14.26 4.92 -11.84
C LEU A 122 -15.39 4.86 -10.81
N VAL A 123 -15.09 4.36 -9.61
CA VAL A 123 -16.10 4.11 -8.57
C VAL A 123 -16.34 5.33 -7.68
N LEU A 124 -15.28 6.09 -7.37
CA LEU A 124 -15.33 7.17 -6.38
C LEU A 124 -15.08 8.57 -6.99
N ASP A 125 -14.81 8.66 -8.30
CA ASP A 125 -14.29 9.88 -8.96
C ASP A 125 -13.03 10.47 -8.29
N LEU A 126 -12.24 9.62 -7.63
CA LEU A 126 -11.05 10.01 -6.90
C LEU A 126 -9.79 9.79 -7.72
N LYS A 127 -9.06 10.87 -7.99
CA LYS A 127 -7.71 10.82 -8.59
C LYS A 127 -6.65 10.58 -7.52
N ILE A 128 -6.37 9.31 -7.22
CA ILE A 128 -5.31 8.90 -6.30
C ILE A 128 -3.94 8.80 -6.98
N GLN A 129 -2.86 8.83 -6.19
CA GLN A 129 -1.46 8.77 -6.66
C GLN A 129 -1.13 9.85 -7.69
N LYS A 130 -1.41 11.12 -7.38
CA LYS A 130 -0.85 12.26 -8.12
C LYS A 130 0.67 12.21 -7.97
N ARG A 131 1.37 12.06 -9.08
CA ARG A 131 2.82 12.18 -9.20
C ARG A 131 3.27 13.41 -8.41
N SER A 132 4.25 13.27 -7.53
CA SER A 132 4.93 14.40 -6.92
C SER A 132 5.72 15.13 -8.00
N HIS A 133 5.01 15.97 -8.75
CA HIS A 133 5.55 17.06 -9.53
C HIS A 133 5.35 18.31 -8.69
N CYS A 134 6.39 18.69 -7.96
CA CYS A 134 6.55 20.05 -7.50
C CYS A 134 7.68 20.64 -8.32
N SER A 135 7.31 21.32 -9.40
CA SER A 135 8.05 22.45 -9.97
C SER A 135 7.00 23.40 -10.54
N VAL A 136 6.79 24.49 -9.80
CA VAL A 136 6.54 25.85 -10.29
C VAL A 136 6.43 25.96 -11.82
N GLU A 137 5.23 25.74 -12.38
CA GLU A 137 4.82 26.17 -13.73
C GLU A 137 3.39 25.71 -14.01
N SER A 138 2.42 26.42 -13.45
CA SER A 138 1.06 26.53 -14.00
C SER A 138 0.46 27.85 -13.51
N GLN A 139 1.22 28.94 -13.68
CA GLN A 139 0.66 30.28 -13.79
C GLN A 139 0.39 30.53 -15.28
N ILE A 140 -0.86 30.90 -15.59
CA ILE A 140 -1.35 31.53 -16.84
C ILE A 140 -1.44 30.52 -18.02
N SER A 141 -2.60 30.29 -18.65
CA SER A 141 -3.40 31.28 -19.38
C SER A 141 -4.86 30.84 -19.58
N LYS A 142 -5.73 31.83 -19.40
CA LYS A 142 -7.09 32.02 -19.95
C LYS A 142 -7.38 31.23 -21.24
N LYS A 143 -8.56 30.62 -21.33
CA LYS A 143 -9.76 31.28 -21.86
C LYS A 143 -11.02 30.58 -21.35
#